data_AF-A0A497KSG6-F1
#
_entry.id   AF-A0A497KSG6-F1
#
_cell.length_a   1.000
_cell.length_b   1.000
_cell.length_c   1.000
_cell.angle_alpha   90.00
_cell.angle_beta   90.00
_cell.angle_gamma   90.00
#
_symmetry.space_group_name_H-M   'P 1'
#
loop_
_entity.id
_entity.type
_entity.pdbx_description
1 polymer ?
#
loop_
_entity_poly.entity_id
_entity_poly.type
_entity_poly.pdbx_seq_one_letter_code
_entity_poly.pdbx_strand_id
1 'polypeptide(L)'
;MTIIEYDDEKILFAPDVQGPICDDTLRMILNESASLAIIGGPPLYLADFRVSQEIISQALRNLALISEHIPVIILDHHLLRERDWRERLQSIIDASSGVGHKIVTAAEYAGKPNRLLEANRNILFETDPPSQEFMRWTKIPPRKRKLVSPPI
;
A
#
# COMPACT_ATOMS: atom_id res chain seq x y z
N MET A 1 3.53 11.26 -8.61
CA MET A 1 2.11 11.11 -8.93
C MET A 1 1.97 11.20 -10.43
N THR A 2 1.15 10.35 -11.03
CA THR A 2 0.91 10.30 -12.47
C THR A 2 -0.59 10.26 -12.71
N ILE A 3 -1.06 11.07 -13.65
CA ILE A 3 -2.46 11.10 -14.08
C ILE A 3 -2.53 10.49 -15.48
N ILE A 4 -3.48 9.58 -15.67
CA ILE A 4 -3.73 8.89 -16.93
C ILE A 4 -5.16 9.21 -17.32
N GLU A 5 -5.33 9.80 -18.50
CA GLU A 5 -6.63 10.21 -19.04
C GLU A 5 -6.84 9.52 -20.39
N TYR A 6 -8.03 8.95 -20.58
CA TYR A 6 -8.48 8.40 -21.85
C TYR A 6 -10.00 8.56 -21.95
N ASP A 7 -10.46 9.24 -22.99
CA ASP A 7 -11.85 9.66 -23.15
C ASP A 7 -12.40 10.39 -21.90
N ASP A 8 -13.44 9.86 -21.25
CA ASP A 8 -14.05 10.38 -20.03
C ASP A 8 -13.51 9.72 -18.74
N GLU A 9 -12.56 8.80 -18.86
CA GLU A 9 -11.94 8.13 -17.72
C GLU A 9 -10.64 8.82 -17.29
N LYS A 10 -10.49 8.96 -15.97
CA LYS A 10 -9.26 9.48 -15.35
C LYS A 10 -8.82 8.61 -14.18
N ILE A 11 -7.57 8.17 -14.25
CA ILE A 11 -6.91 7.36 -13.23
C ILE A 11 -5.76 8.13 -12.61
N LEU A 12 -5.68 8.10 -11.28
CA LEU A 12 -4.59 8.68 -10.52
C LEU A 12 -3.68 7.59 -9.95
N PHE A 13 -2.36 7.71 -10.17
CA PHE A 13 -1.35 6.80 -9.63
C PHE A 13 -0.40 7.55 -8.69
N ALA A 14 -0.45 7.22 -7.40
CA ALA A 14 0.29 7.85 -6.31
C ALA A 14 0.85 6.80 -5.32
N PRO A 15 1.82 5.97 -5.73
CA PRO A 15 2.24 4.79 -4.98
C PRO A 15 3.01 5.10 -3.69
N ASP A 16 3.66 6.26 -3.57
CA ASP A 16 4.60 6.56 -2.47
C ASP A 16 4.15 7.73 -1.57
N VAL A 17 2.85 8.04 -1.59
CA VAL A 17 2.30 9.17 -0.80
C VAL A 17 1.96 8.80 0.64
N GLN A 18 1.80 7.51 0.96
CA GLN A 18 1.58 6.99 2.31
C GLN A 18 0.25 7.41 2.96
N GLY A 19 -0.87 7.26 2.26
CA GLY A 19 -2.19 7.67 2.72
C GLY A 19 -2.38 9.18 2.69
N PRO A 20 -1.93 9.85 1.62
CA PRO A 20 -1.02 11.01 1.69
C PRO A 20 -0.76 11.60 3.09
N ILE A 21 0.48 11.50 3.57
CA ILE A 21 0.92 12.15 4.83
C ILE A 21 0.92 13.70 4.77
N CYS A 22 0.83 14.28 3.57
CA CYS A 22 0.94 15.73 3.34
C CYS A 22 -0.34 16.30 2.71
N ASP A 23 -0.78 17.44 3.21
CA ASP A 23 -2.02 18.10 2.78
C ASP A 23 -1.93 18.71 1.38
N ASP A 24 -0.75 19.12 0.94
CA ASP A 24 -0.57 19.58 -0.43
C ASP A 24 -0.78 18.44 -1.42
N THR A 25 -0.31 17.23 -1.09
CA THR A 25 -0.58 16.02 -1.89
C THR A 25 -2.07 15.66 -1.86
N LEU A 26 -2.74 15.79 -0.72
CA LEU A 26 -4.20 15.61 -0.63
C LEU A 26 -4.91 16.56 -1.60
N ARG A 27 -4.58 17.86 -1.57
CA ARG A 27 -5.20 18.86 -2.45
C ARG A 27 -4.95 18.55 -3.93
N MET A 28 -3.73 18.13 -4.27
CA MET A 28 -3.43 17.70 -5.65
C MET A 28 -4.33 16.53 -6.05
N ILE A 29 -4.44 15.49 -5.22
CA ILE A 29 -5.30 14.32 -5.52
C ILE A 29 -6.77 14.72 -5.71
N LEU A 30 -7.31 15.56 -4.82
CA LEU A 30 -8.71 15.98 -4.88
C LEU A 30 -9.01 16.85 -6.11
N ASN A 31 -8.06 17.68 -6.56
CA ASN A 31 -8.24 18.54 -7.72
C ASN A 31 -8.31 17.77 -9.04
N GLU A 32 -7.77 16.56 -9.11
CA GLU A 32 -7.75 15.79 -10.35
C GLU A 32 -9.13 15.24 -10.74
N SER A 33 -10.05 15.05 -9.78
CA SER A 33 -11.37 14.45 -10.01
C SER A 33 -11.31 13.09 -10.72
N ALA A 34 -10.43 12.20 -10.24
CA ALA A 34 -10.25 10.86 -10.80
C ALA A 34 -11.39 9.90 -10.40
N SER A 35 -11.78 8.99 -11.28
CA SER A 35 -12.76 7.94 -10.99
C SER A 35 -12.13 6.76 -10.25
N LEU A 36 -10.82 6.57 -10.43
CA LEU A 36 -10.01 5.56 -9.74
C LEU A 36 -8.67 6.13 -9.29
N ALA A 37 -8.26 5.82 -8.07
CA ALA A 37 -6.94 6.16 -7.55
C ALA A 37 -6.20 4.94 -7.01
N ILE A 38 -4.94 4.78 -7.40
CA ILE A 38 -4.02 3.79 -6.83
C ILE A 38 -3.08 4.54 -5.89
N ILE A 39 -3.21 4.29 -4.60
CA ILE A 39 -2.56 5.07 -3.55
C ILE A 39 -1.74 4.13 -2.65
N GLY A 40 -0.48 4.49 -2.41
CA GLY A 40 0.28 3.84 -1.34
C GLY A 40 -0.34 4.19 0.00
N GLY A 41 -0.84 3.20 0.74
CA GLY A 41 -1.50 3.45 2.02
C GLY A 41 -0.51 3.82 3.14
N PRO A 42 -1.01 4.28 4.30
CA PRO A 42 -0.17 4.68 5.42
C PRO A 42 0.67 3.50 5.94
N PRO A 43 1.93 3.72 6.35
CA PRO A 43 2.82 2.67 6.84
C PRO A 43 2.49 2.30 8.29
N LEU A 44 1.32 1.69 8.52
CA LEU A 44 0.80 1.38 9.86
C LEU A 44 1.78 0.59 10.74
N TYR A 45 2.52 -0.35 10.15
CA TYR A 45 3.51 -1.17 10.84
C TYR A 45 4.75 -0.39 11.35
N LEU A 46 4.92 0.87 10.92
CA LEU A 46 6.00 1.75 11.39
C LEU A 46 5.56 2.74 12.47
N ALA A 47 4.27 2.73 12.83
CA ALA A 47 3.74 3.54 13.91
C ALA A 47 4.50 3.23 15.22
N ASP A 48 4.82 4.27 15.99
CA ASP A 48 5.58 4.21 17.26
C ASP A 48 7.04 3.71 17.16
N PHE A 49 7.52 3.42 15.94
CA PHE A 49 8.91 2.98 15.73
C PHE A 49 9.71 3.94 14.85
N ARG A 50 9.20 4.26 13.66
CA ARG A 50 9.87 5.14 12.70
C ARG A 50 8.99 6.29 12.21
N VAL A 51 7.70 6.22 12.46
CA VAL A 51 6.70 7.22 12.06
C VAL A 51 5.87 7.58 13.28
N SER A 52 5.67 8.87 13.52
CA SER A 52 4.89 9.33 14.66
C SER A 52 3.39 9.07 14.48
N GLN A 53 2.67 8.95 15.59
CA GLN A 53 1.21 8.73 15.57
C GLN A 53 0.46 9.90 14.92
N GLU A 54 1.00 11.11 15.02
CA GLU A 54 0.42 12.30 14.39
C GLU A 54 0.45 12.17 12.87
N ILE A 55 1.55 11.67 12.30
CA ILE A 55 1.69 11.43 10.86
C ILE A 55 0.73 10.33 10.39
N ILE A 56 0.63 9.23 11.13
CA ILE A 56 -0.33 8.15 10.80
C ILE A 56 -1.76 8.67 10.86
N SER A 57 -2.10 9.43 11.91
CA SER A 57 -3.42 10.04 12.06
C SER A 57 -3.73 11.04 10.95
N GLN A 58 -2.75 11.84 10.51
CA GLN A 58 -2.90 12.74 9.37
C GLN A 58 -3.21 11.95 8.10
N ALA A 59 -2.43 10.90 7.83
CA ALA A 59 -2.64 10.07 6.66
C ALA A 59 -4.02 9.39 6.67
N LEU A 60 -4.47 8.88 7.83
CA LEU A 60 -5.81 8.29 7.94
C LEU A 60 -6.92 9.32 7.67
N ARG A 61 -6.79 10.56 8.17
CA ARG A 61 -7.73 11.65 7.87
C ARG A 61 -7.74 12.01 6.39
N ASN A 62 -6.55 12.14 5.79
CA ASN A 62 -6.44 12.50 4.38
C ASN A 62 -7.00 11.39 3.48
N LEU A 63 -6.70 10.13 3.80
CA LEU A 63 -7.28 8.99 3.10
C LEU A 63 -8.81 8.95 3.21
N ALA A 64 -9.37 9.28 4.38
CA ALA A 64 -10.82 9.37 4.57
C ALA A 64 -11.44 10.42 3.63
N LEU A 65 -10.87 11.62 3.58
CA LEU A 65 -11.32 12.69 2.67
C LEU A 65 -11.26 12.27 1.20
N ILE A 66 -10.19 11.58 0.79
CA ILE A 66 -10.07 11.07 -0.59
C ILE A 66 -11.16 10.03 -0.87
N SER A 67 -11.47 9.16 0.10
CA SER A 67 -12.48 8.10 -0.05
C SER A 67 -13.91 8.61 -0.20
N GLU A 68 -14.17 9.85 0.22
CA GLU A 68 -15.45 10.53 0.01
C GLU A 68 -15.60 11.09 -1.41
N HIS A 69 -14.49 11.33 -2.13
CA HIS A 69 -14.48 12.00 -3.43
C HIS A 69 -14.15 11.09 -4.60
N ILE A 70 -13.37 10.03 -4.36
CA ILE A 70 -12.92 9.10 -5.40
C ILE A 70 -13.71 7.78 -5.29
N PRO A 71 -14.48 7.40 -6.33
CA PRO A 71 -15.33 6.20 -6.30
C PRO A 71 -14.59 4.89 -6.02
N VAL A 72 -13.38 4.73 -6.56
CA VAL A 72 -12.57 3.52 -6.36
C VAL A 72 -11.16 3.87 -5.93
N ILE A 73 -10.75 3.38 -4.76
CA ILE A 73 -9.39 3.50 -4.26
C ILE A 73 -8.77 2.11 -4.17
N ILE A 74 -7.66 1.92 -4.86
CA ILE A 74 -6.78 0.77 -4.74
C ILE A 74 -5.66 1.14 -3.77
N LEU A 75 -5.63 0.51 -2.60
CA LEU A 75 -4.56 0.67 -1.62
C LEU A 75 -3.49 -0.40 -1.77
N ASP A 76 -2.23 0.02 -1.76
CA ASP A 76 -1.08 -0.88 -1.89
C ASP A 76 0.13 -0.38 -1.06
N HIS A 77 1.28 -0.98 -1.32
CA HIS A 77 2.61 -0.67 -0.85
C HIS A 77 2.85 -0.98 0.64
N HIS A 78 2.87 0.04 1.51
CA HIS A 78 3.26 -0.12 2.91
C HIS A 78 2.13 -0.64 3.78
N LEU A 79 0.88 -0.32 3.44
CA LEU A 79 -0.29 -0.69 4.21
C LEU A 79 -0.42 -2.21 4.36
N LEU A 80 -0.20 -2.95 3.27
CA LEU A 80 -0.34 -4.41 3.21
C LEU A 80 0.79 -5.18 3.90
N ARG A 81 1.72 -4.48 4.55
CA ARG A 81 2.73 -5.07 5.46
C ARG A 81 2.21 -5.21 6.88
N GLU A 82 1.11 -4.55 7.20
CA GLU A 82 0.39 -4.70 8.44
C GLU A 82 -0.67 -5.80 8.28
N ARG A 83 -0.75 -6.75 9.22
CA ARG A 83 -1.68 -7.89 9.08
C ARG A 83 -3.11 -7.46 9.30
N ASP A 84 -3.33 -6.56 10.25
CA ASP A 84 -4.64 -6.06 10.66
C ASP A 84 -5.01 -4.75 9.93
N TRP A 85 -4.40 -4.48 8.77
CA TRP A 85 -4.59 -3.22 8.05
C TRP A 85 -6.07 -2.93 7.74
N ARG A 86 -6.85 -3.97 7.46
CA ARG A 86 -8.26 -3.83 7.09
C ARG A 86 -9.09 -3.40 8.30
N GLU A 87 -8.86 -4.03 9.45
CA GLU A 87 -9.46 -3.68 10.73
C GLU A 87 -9.10 -2.24 11.11
N ARG A 88 -7.84 -1.84 10.89
CA ARG A 88 -7.35 -0.48 11.18
C ARG A 88 -7.99 0.60 10.29
N LEU A 89 -8.44 0.24 9.10
CA LEU A 89 -9.11 1.14 8.14
C LEU A 89 -10.64 0.95 8.11
N GLN A 90 -11.20 0.09 8.96
CA GLN A 90 -12.60 -0.32 8.88
C GLN A 90 -13.58 0.86 8.85
N SER A 91 -13.37 1.87 9.71
CA SER A 91 -14.22 3.06 9.75
C SER A 91 -14.20 3.86 8.45
N ILE A 92 -13.04 3.94 7.78
CA ILE A 92 -12.88 4.64 6.51
C ILE A 92 -13.53 3.84 5.38
N ILE A 93 -13.34 2.51 5.40
CA ILE A 93 -13.95 1.59 4.44
C ILE A 93 -15.48 1.66 4.53
N ASP A 94 -16.03 1.64 5.75
CA ASP A 94 -17.48 1.70 5.98
C ASP A 94 -18.08 3.05 5.53
N ALA A 95 -17.40 4.16 5.84
CA ALA A 95 -17.82 5.49 5.40
C ALA A 95 -17.83 5.63 3.88
N SER A 96 -16.77 5.15 3.21
CA SER A 96 -16.67 5.12 1.75
C SER A 96 -17.75 4.24 1.12
N SER A 97 -17.97 3.04 1.68
CA SER A 97 -19.05 2.14 1.24
C SER A 97 -20.45 2.76 1.39
N GLY A 98 -20.68 3.54 2.44
CA GLY A 98 -21.95 4.24 2.69
C GLY A 98 -22.36 5.23 1.59
N VAL A 99 -21.40 5.75 0.81
CA VAL A 99 -21.65 6.61 -0.35
C VAL A 99 -21.51 5.87 -1.69
N GLY A 100 -21.41 4.54 -1.67
CA GLY A 100 -21.26 3.69 -2.86
C GLY A 100 -19.83 3.62 -3.41
N HIS A 101 -18.85 4.16 -2.69
CA HIS A 101 -17.44 4.10 -3.06
C HIS A 101 -16.79 2.82 -2.52
N LYS A 102 -15.61 2.48 -3.05
CA LYS A 102 -14.90 1.24 -2.73
C LYS A 102 -13.44 1.50 -2.42
N ILE A 103 -12.97 0.94 -1.31
CA ILE A 103 -11.56 0.82 -0.96
C ILE A 103 -11.19 -0.66 -1.02
N VAL A 104 -10.23 -0.99 -1.88
CA VAL A 104 -9.81 -2.37 -2.16
C VAL A 104 -8.30 -2.45 -2.32
N THR A 105 -7.73 -3.65 -2.27
CA THR A 105 -6.34 -3.89 -2.71
C THR A 105 -6.28 -4.16 -4.21
N ALA A 106 -5.07 -4.15 -4.79
CA ALA A 106 -4.88 -4.52 -6.19
C ALA A 106 -5.32 -5.97 -6.47
N ALA A 107 -5.14 -6.88 -5.51
CA ALA A 107 -5.60 -8.26 -5.62
C ALA A 107 -7.12 -8.34 -5.62
N GLU A 108 -7.78 -7.67 -4.67
CA GLU A 108 -9.25 -7.64 -4.58
C GLU A 108 -9.88 -7.01 -5.82
N TYR A 109 -9.31 -5.91 -6.33
CA TYR A 109 -9.75 -5.29 -7.58
C TYR A 109 -9.64 -6.24 -8.78
N ALA A 110 -8.59 -7.06 -8.82
CA ALA A 110 -8.41 -8.10 -9.83
C ALA A 110 -9.25 -9.39 -9.58
N GLY A 111 -10.14 -9.40 -8.58
CA GLY A 111 -10.95 -10.56 -8.23
C GLY A 111 -10.17 -11.71 -7.60
N LYS A 112 -9.00 -11.42 -7.00
CA LYS A 112 -8.10 -12.39 -6.37
C LYS A 112 -8.07 -12.20 -4.85
N PRO A 113 -7.88 -13.28 -4.07
CA PRO A 113 -7.68 -13.15 -2.64
C PRO A 113 -6.35 -12.47 -2.34
N ASN A 114 -6.30 -11.68 -1.25
CA ASN A 114 -5.07 -11.12 -0.74
C ASN A 114 -4.11 -12.22 -0.29
N ARG A 115 -2.85 -12.13 -0.72
CA ARG A 115 -1.72 -12.93 -0.22
C ARG A 115 -0.70 -11.98 0.38
N LEU A 116 -0.83 -11.70 1.69
CA LEU A 116 0.02 -10.74 2.41
C LEU A 116 1.41 -11.32 2.70
N LEU A 117 2.18 -11.60 1.65
CA LEU A 117 3.49 -12.26 1.76
C LEU A 117 4.46 -11.46 2.64
N GLU A 118 4.49 -10.13 2.47
CA GLU A 118 5.41 -9.28 3.23
C GLU A 118 4.99 -9.13 4.71
N ALA A 119 3.68 -9.01 5.00
CA ALA A 119 3.18 -9.02 6.39
C ALA A 119 3.48 -10.35 7.10
N ASN A 120 3.54 -11.44 6.34
CA ASN A 120 3.80 -12.78 6.85
C ASN A 120 5.26 -13.22 6.67
N ARG A 121 6.17 -12.33 6.25
CA ARG A 121 7.54 -12.72 5.86
C ARG A 121 8.31 -13.49 6.93
N ASN A 122 8.11 -13.16 8.21
CA ASN A 122 8.81 -13.83 9.31
C ASN A 122 8.28 -15.25 9.49
N ILE A 123 6.96 -15.42 9.48
CA ILE A 123 6.31 -16.74 9.55
C ILE A 123 6.71 -17.58 8.34
N LEU A 124 6.62 -17.00 7.13
CA LEU A 124 6.97 -17.69 5.90
C LEU A 124 8.44 -18.12 5.89
N PHE A 125 9.35 -17.26 6.38
CA PHE A 125 10.77 -17.62 6.48
C PHE A 125 11.03 -18.78 7.44
N GLU A 126 10.22 -18.92 8.50
CA GLU A 126 10.32 -20.02 9.45
C GLU A 126 9.68 -21.32 8.91
N THR A 127 8.50 -21.21 8.28
CA THR A 127 7.70 -22.37 7.85
C THR A 127 8.06 -22.89 6.46
N ASP A 128 8.57 -22.02 5.59
CA ASP A 128 8.96 -22.31 4.21
C ASP A 128 10.29 -21.59 3.89
N PRO A 129 11.39 -21.99 4.56
CA PRO A 129 12.67 -21.31 4.44
C PRO A 129 13.25 -21.45 3.02
N PRO A 130 14.05 -20.47 2.55
CA PRO A 130 14.79 -20.61 1.31
C PRO A 130 15.72 -21.82 1.31
N SER A 131 16.10 -22.29 0.11
CA SER A 131 17.02 -23.41 -0.04
C SER A 131 18.35 -23.17 0.70
N GLN A 132 19.01 -24.26 1.12
CA GLN A 132 20.33 -24.15 1.77
C GLN A 132 21.35 -23.44 0.87
N GLU A 133 21.26 -23.62 -0.44
CA GLU A 133 22.12 -22.95 -1.42
C GLU A 133 21.89 -21.44 -1.41
N PHE A 134 20.62 -21.02 -1.42
CA PHE A 134 20.26 -19.60 -1.31
C PHE A 134 20.76 -19.01 0.01
N MET A 135 20.61 -19.74 1.11
CA MET A 135 21.11 -19.31 2.43
C MET A 135 22.63 -19.21 2.52
N ARG A 136 23.38 -19.99 1.72
CA ARG A 136 24.84 -19.81 1.57
C ARG A 136 25.15 -18.60 0.70
N TRP A 137 24.40 -18.41 -0.37
CA TRP A 137 24.55 -17.25 -1.27
C TRP A 137 24.33 -15.91 -0.55
N THR A 138 23.33 -15.81 0.34
CA THR A 138 23.08 -14.57 1.12
C THR A 138 24.23 -14.18 2.05
N LYS A 139 25.07 -15.15 2.46
CA LYS A 139 26.25 -14.94 3.31
C LYS A 139 27.50 -14.50 2.53
N ILE A 140 27.46 -14.52 1.19
CA ILE A 140 28.57 -14.03 0.36
C ILE A 140 28.72 -12.50 0.57
N PRO A 141 29.95 -11.97 0.70
CA PRO A 141 30.18 -10.53 0.81
C PRO A 141 29.50 -9.74 -0.32
N PRO A 142 28.85 -8.59 -0.05
CA PRO A 142 28.02 -7.88 -1.04
C PRO A 142 28.72 -7.62 -2.38
N ARG A 143 30.02 -7.27 -2.36
CA ARG A 143 30.82 -7.04 -3.58
C ARG A 143 30.92 -8.28 -4.47
N LYS A 144 31.09 -9.46 -3.87
CA LYS A 144 31.17 -10.75 -4.60
C LYS A 144 29.79 -11.27 -4.98
N ARG A 145 28.80 -11.07 -4.10
CA ARG A 145 27.43 -11.51 -4.31
C ARG A 145 26.79 -10.86 -5.54
N LYS A 146 27.09 -9.59 -5.83
CA LYS A 146 26.63 -8.90 -7.05
C LYS A 146 27.10 -9.55 -8.36
N LEU A 147 28.14 -10.38 -8.32
CA LEU A 147 28.72 -11.05 -9.48
C LEU A 147 28.17 -12.45 -9.70
N VAL A 148 27.37 -12.97 -8.77
CA VAL A 148 26.86 -14.34 -8.79
C VAL A 148 25.35 -14.28 -8.59
N SER A 149 24.59 -14.81 -9.54
CA SER A 149 23.13 -14.85 -9.41
C SER A 149 22.70 -15.66 -8.18
N PRO A 150 21.61 -15.25 -7.51
CA PRO A 150 21.02 -16.08 -6.47
C PRO A 150 20.54 -17.42 -7.05
N PRO A 151 20.71 -18.53 -6.31
CA PRO A 151 20.15 -19.82 -6.69
C PRO A 151 18.66 -19.85 -6.32
N ILE A 152 17.80 -19.52 -7.29
CA ILE A 152 16.34 -19.44 -7.18
C ILE A 152 15.71 -20.56 -8.01
#